data_AF-A0A6L8CN57-F1
#
_entry.id   AF-A0A6L8CN57-F1
#
_cell.length_a   1.000
_cell.length_b   1.000
_cell.length_c   1.000
_cell.angle_alpha   90.00
_cell.angle_beta   90.00
_cell.angle_gamma   90.00
#
_symmetry.space_group_name_H-M   'P 1'
#
loop_
_entity.id
_entity.type
_entity.pdbx_description
1 polymer ?
#
loop_
_entity_poly.entity_id
_entity_poly.type
_entity_poly.pdbx_seq_one_letter_code
_entity_poly.pdbx_strand_id
1 'polypeptide(L)'
;MQSARTRVDDDNVSPGEWSELPDTTSIAISEGSIAGGRFVTTWAGQDTDPGNPAESSARGFSGHIVGDFYGPNAEEAAGLFNGSRAATGTTPRQVIWGTFGAEKDE
;
A
#
# COMPACT_ATOMS: atom_id res chain seq x y z
N MET A 1 2.31 -13.78 3.95
CA MET A 1 3.02 -13.24 2.77
C MET A 1 2.17 -12.11 2.21
N GLN A 2 2.50 -10.84 2.48
CA GLN A 2 1.70 -9.68 2.07
C GLN A 2 2.12 -9.23 0.66
N SER A 3 1.18 -9.16 -0.28
CA SER A 3 1.40 -8.64 -1.64
C SER A 3 0.76 -7.26 -1.75
N ALA A 4 1.57 -6.20 -1.75
CA ALA A 4 1.10 -4.86 -2.07
C ALA A 4 1.06 -4.69 -3.60
N ARG A 5 -0.12 -4.36 -4.14
CA ARG A 5 -0.30 -4.13 -5.59
C ARG A 5 -0.52 -2.66 -5.87
N THR A 6 0.23 -2.09 -6.81
CA THR A 6 0.06 -0.71 -7.27
C THR A 6 -0.54 -0.69 -8.67
N ARG A 7 -1.59 0.10 -8.91
CA ARG A 7 -2.06 0.43 -10.26
C ARG A 7 -1.38 1.72 -10.71
N VAL A 8 -0.52 1.63 -11.72
CA VAL A 8 -0.02 2.81 -12.43
C VAL A 8 -0.93 3.00 -13.65
N ASP A 9 -1.78 4.03 -13.63
CA ASP A 9 -2.48 4.47 -14.84
C ASP A 9 -1.45 5.19 -15.72
N ASP A 10 -0.69 4.41 -16.49
CA ASP A 10 0.12 4.88 -17.61
C ASP A 10 -0.65 4.53 -18.89
N ASP A 11 -0.96 5.54 -19.70
CA ASP A 11 -1.76 5.45 -20.94
C ASP A 11 -1.09 4.58 -22.03
N ASN A 12 0.08 4.00 -21.74
CA ASN A 12 0.87 3.18 -22.66
C ASN A 12 1.15 1.74 -22.18
N VAL A 13 0.47 1.28 -21.12
CA VAL A 13 0.60 -0.10 -20.61
C VAL A 13 -0.64 -0.90 -21.01
N SER A 14 -0.44 -2.03 -21.69
CA SER A 14 -1.51 -2.96 -22.04
C SER A 14 -2.32 -3.31 -20.78
N PRO A 15 -3.66 -3.20 -20.81
CA PRO A 15 -4.47 -3.54 -19.64
C PRO A 15 -4.27 -5.01 -19.28
N GLY A 16 -3.56 -5.28 -18.16
CA GLY A 16 -3.44 -6.62 -17.61
C GLY A 16 -2.06 -7.05 -17.11
N GLU A 17 -0.98 -6.32 -17.41
CA GLU A 17 0.35 -6.67 -16.91
C GLU A 17 0.58 -6.09 -15.51
N TRP A 18 0.33 -6.92 -14.50
CA TRP A 18 0.75 -6.64 -13.13
C TRP A 18 2.25 -6.85 -13.03
N SER A 19 3.03 -5.78 -12.88
CA SER A 19 4.44 -5.90 -12.54
C SER A 19 4.59 -6.08 -11.03
N GLU A 20 5.33 -7.10 -10.61
CA GLU A 20 5.72 -7.22 -9.20
C GLU A 20 6.67 -6.08 -8.83
N LEU A 21 6.48 -5.53 -7.63
CA LEU A 21 7.45 -4.60 -7.06
C LEU A 21 8.64 -5.39 -6.50
N PRO A 22 9.84 -4.80 -6.47
CA PRO A 22 10.98 -5.40 -5.79
C PRO A 22 10.67 -5.73 -4.32
N ASP A 23 11.23 -6.82 -3.79
CA ASP A 23 11.07 -7.24 -2.38
C ASP A 23 11.59 -6.21 -1.36
N THR A 24 12.37 -5.23 -1.83
CA THR A 24 12.87 -4.11 -1.02
C THR A 24 11.78 -3.08 -0.73
N THR A 25 10.66 -3.14 -1.46
CA THR A 25 9.52 -2.23 -1.34
C THR A 25 8.56 -2.71 -0.26
N SER A 26 8.17 -1.80 0.64
CA SER A 26 7.22 -2.08 1.71
C SER A 26 6.34 -0.88 2.04
N ILE A 27 5.30 -1.13 2.82
CA ILE A 27 4.46 -0.08 3.41
C ILE A 27 4.70 -0.08 4.91
N ALA A 28 5.06 1.07 5.46
CA ALA A 28 5.18 1.27 6.90
C ALA A 28 3.94 2.01 7.43
N ILE A 29 3.33 1.44 8.46
CA ILE A 29 2.20 2.04 9.19
C ILE A 29 2.78 2.80 10.39
N SER A 30 2.45 4.08 10.52
CA SER A 30 3.03 4.95 11.56
C SER A 30 2.07 5.23 12.72
N GLU A 31 0.83 5.61 12.40
CA GLU A 31 -0.15 6.08 13.38
C GLU A 31 -1.54 5.58 13.01
N GLY A 32 -2.41 5.42 14.00
CA GLY A 32 -3.81 5.12 13.74
C GLY A 32 -4.64 4.95 14.99
N SER A 33 -5.93 4.68 14.78
CA SER A 33 -6.90 4.48 15.83
C SER A 33 -7.74 3.24 15.57
N ILE A 34 -8.14 2.55 16.63
CA ILE A 34 -9.10 1.44 16.60
C ILE A 34 -10.35 1.86 17.36
N ALA A 35 -11.52 1.72 16.73
CA ALA A 35 -12.81 2.01 17.33
C ALA A 35 -13.88 1.04 16.80
N GLY A 36 -14.54 0.31 17.70
CA GLY A 36 -15.69 -0.53 17.33
C GLY A 36 -15.38 -1.63 16.32
N GLY A 37 -14.19 -2.26 16.40
CA GLY A 37 -13.76 -3.29 15.45
C GLY A 37 -13.20 -2.76 14.13
N ARG A 38 -13.25 -1.44 13.91
CA ARG A 38 -12.65 -0.78 12.75
C ARG A 38 -11.33 -0.12 13.12
N PHE A 39 -10.38 -0.10 12.19
CA PHE A 39 -9.16 0.67 12.30
C PHE A 39 -8.96 1.61 11.12
N VAL A 40 -8.34 2.76 11.42
CA VAL A 40 -7.91 3.75 10.45
C VAL A 40 -6.48 4.11 10.77
N THR A 41 -5.56 3.98 9.81
CA THR A 41 -4.15 4.28 9.99
C THR A 41 -3.61 5.12 8.85
N THR A 42 -2.51 5.81 9.11
CA THR A 42 -1.67 6.45 8.08
C THR A 42 -0.51 5.54 7.73
N TRP A 43 -0.08 5.61 6.46
CA TRP A 43 1.04 4.82 5.97
C TRP A 43 1.96 5.63 5.06
N ALA A 44 3.22 5.20 5.00
CA ALA A 44 4.23 5.71 4.09
C ALA A 44 4.91 4.55 3.37
N GLY A 45 5.09 4.68 2.06
CA GLY A 45 5.80 3.71 1.26
C GLY A 45 7.30 3.84 1.47
N GLN A 46 7.97 2.70 1.61
CA GLN A 46 9.39 2.57 1.84
C GLN A 46 10.01 1.69 0.77
N ASP A 47 11.30 1.91 0.53
CA ASP A 47 12.12 1.05 -0.30
C ASP A 47 13.53 1.03 0.27
N THR A 48 13.98 -0.16 0.67
CA THR A 48 15.29 -0.34 1.29
C THR A 48 16.43 -0.26 0.28
N ASP A 49 16.15 -0.34 -1.03
CA ASP A 49 17.13 -0.10 -2.08
C ASP A 49 17.01 1.34 -2.62
N PRO A 50 18.00 2.22 -2.38
CA PRO A 50 18.01 3.58 -2.92
C PRO A 50 18.26 3.66 -4.43
N GLY A 51 18.71 2.57 -5.07
CA GLY A 51 18.98 2.49 -6.50
C GLY A 51 17.74 2.23 -7.36
N ASN A 52 16.64 1.79 -6.77
CA ASN A 52 15.40 1.55 -7.50
C ASN A 52 14.83 2.86 -8.07
N PRO A 53 14.43 2.88 -9.36
CA PRO A 53 13.67 3.98 -9.92
C PRO A 53 12.41 4.25 -9.09
N ALA A 54 12.02 5.52 -8.97
CA ALA A 54 10.80 5.88 -8.25
C ALA A 54 9.59 5.15 -8.83
N GLU A 55 9.52 5.00 -10.15
CA GLU A 55 8.48 4.31 -10.91
C GLU A 55 8.27 2.85 -10.48
N SER A 56 9.32 2.20 -9.97
CA SER A 56 9.31 0.80 -9.52
C SER A 56 9.35 0.66 -7.99
N SER A 57 8.96 1.73 -7.27
CA SER A 57 9.12 1.83 -5.82
C SER A 57 7.89 2.45 -5.16
N ALA A 58 7.58 2.04 -3.92
CA ALA A 58 6.57 2.70 -3.10
C ALA A 58 7.09 4.00 -2.44
N ARG A 59 8.37 4.34 -2.58
CA ARG A 59 8.94 5.54 -1.97
C ARG A 59 8.18 6.81 -2.38
N GLY A 60 7.93 7.67 -1.40
CA GLY A 60 7.23 8.94 -1.59
C GLY A 60 5.70 8.81 -1.68
N PHE A 61 5.16 7.59 -1.76
CA PHE A 61 3.73 7.39 -1.53
C PHE A 61 3.42 7.53 -0.05
N SER A 62 2.27 8.13 0.25
CA SER A 62 1.68 8.13 1.58
C SER A 62 0.16 8.19 1.45
N GLY A 63 -0.53 7.74 2.50
CA GLY A 63 -1.98 7.78 2.53
C GLY A 63 -2.59 7.12 3.74
N HIS A 64 -3.76 6.52 3.54
CA HIS A 64 -4.56 5.95 4.61
C HIS A 64 -4.87 4.47 4.34
N ILE A 65 -4.95 3.71 5.42
CA ILE A 65 -5.52 2.37 5.45
C ILE A 65 -6.79 2.44 6.29
N VAL A 66 -7.83 1.77 5.83
CA VAL A 66 -9.07 1.56 6.56
C VAL A 66 -9.41 0.08 6.48
N GLY A 67 -9.65 -0.53 7.64
CA GLY A 67 -9.98 -1.94 7.71
C GLY A 67 -10.84 -2.27 8.92
N ASP A 68 -11.32 -3.50 8.95
CA ASP A 68 -12.13 -4.06 10.02
C ASP A 68 -11.47 -5.36 10.52
N PHE A 69 -11.72 -5.68 11.78
CA PHE A 69 -11.38 -6.96 12.40
C PHE A 69 -12.58 -7.91 12.31
N TYR A 70 -12.31 -9.18 12.06
CA TYR A 70 -13.30 -10.24 11.92
C TYR A 70 -13.01 -11.40 12.86
N GLY A 71 -14.05 -12.19 13.15
CA GLY A 71 -14.01 -13.29 14.11
C GLY A 71 -14.28 -12.84 15.56
N PRO A 72 -14.66 -13.78 16.44
CA PRO A 72 -15.08 -13.47 17.81
C PRO A 72 -13.98 -12.82 18.66
N ASN A 73 -12.71 -13.05 18.33
CA ASN A 73 -11.57 -12.48 19.04
C ASN A 73 -10.63 -11.67 18.12
N ALA A 74 -11.16 -11.13 17.01
CA ALA A 74 -10.37 -10.39 16.02
C ALA A 74 -9.22 -11.23 15.42
N GLU A 75 -9.53 -12.48 15.06
CA GLU A 75 -8.58 -13.43 14.47
C GLU A 75 -8.14 -13.02 13.07
N GLU A 76 -8.99 -12.29 12.34
CA GLU A 76 -8.73 -11.86 10.98
C GLU A 76 -8.84 -10.33 10.87
N ALA A 77 -8.14 -9.76 9.90
CA ALA A 77 -8.27 -8.37 9.50
C ALA A 77 -8.30 -8.24 7.99
N ALA A 78 -9.15 -7.36 7.46
CA ALA A 78 -9.14 -7.02 6.05
C ALA A 78 -9.42 -5.53 5.87
N GLY A 79 -8.99 -4.99 4.74
CA GLY A 79 -9.22 -3.59 4.46
C GLY A 79 -8.74 -3.13 3.11
N LEU A 80 -8.82 -1.82 2.95
CA LEU A 80 -8.40 -1.08 1.77
C LEU A 80 -7.33 -0.07 2.17
N PHE A 81 -6.43 0.20 1.24
CA PHE A 81 -5.46 1.26 1.39
C PHE A 81 -5.44 2.09 0.12
N ASN A 82 -5.21 3.38 0.30
CA ASN A 82 -5.01 4.30 -0.79
C ASN A 82 -3.95 5.31 -0.44
N GLY A 83 -3.30 5.87 -1.46
CA GLY A 83 -2.28 6.87 -1.27
C GLY A 83 -1.92 7.59 -2.56
N SER A 84 -1.05 8.57 -2.44
CA SER A 84 -0.49 9.25 -3.60
C SER A 84 0.92 9.70 -3.33
N ARG A 85 1.67 9.91 -4.41
CA ARG A 85 2.92 10.68 -4.38
C ARG A 85 2.79 11.90 -5.28
N ALA A 86 3.40 12.99 -4.85
CA ALA A 86 3.41 14.24 -5.60
C ALA A 86 4.19 14.07 -6.92
N ALA A 87 3.86 14.92 -7.90
CA ALA A 87 4.67 15.03 -9.11
C ALA A 87 6.07 15.55 -8.77
N THR A 88 7.07 15.06 -9.50
CA THR A 88 8.44 15.57 -9.53
C THR A 88 8.71 16.19 -10.91
N GLY A 89 9.95 16.62 -11.17
CA GLY A 89 10.34 17.12 -12.49
C GLY A 89 10.31 16.05 -13.60
N THR A 90 10.39 14.78 -13.24
CA THR A 90 10.48 13.65 -14.19
C THR A 90 9.32 12.67 -14.09
N THR A 91 8.55 12.72 -13.00
CA THR A 91 7.52 11.73 -12.70
C THR A 91 6.20 12.46 -12.40
N PRO A 92 5.09 12.15 -13.09
CA PRO A 92 3.80 12.77 -12.80
C PRO A 92 3.28 12.36 -11.42
N ARG A 93 2.24 13.04 -10.94
CA ARG A 93 1.51 12.61 -9.74
C ARG A 93 0.98 11.20 -9.97
N GLN A 94 1.21 10.30 -9.01
CA GLN A 94 0.72 8.93 -9.07
C GLN A 94 -0.14 8.62 -7.85
N VAL A 95 -1.13 7.76 -8.05
CA VAL A 95 -2.11 7.34 -7.05
C VAL A 95 -2.08 5.83 -6.98
N ILE A 96 -2.28 5.28 -5.78
CA ILE A 96 -2.31 3.85 -5.53
C ILE A 96 -3.56 3.50 -4.73
N TRP A 97 -4.13 2.34 -5.06
CA TRP A 97 -5.23 1.71 -4.34
C TRP A 97 -4.96 0.22 -4.24
N GLY A 98 -5.27 -0.38 -3.10
CA GLY A 98 -5.21 -1.82 -2.93
C GLY A 98 -6.04 -2.30 -1.76
N THR A 99 -6.10 -3.62 -1.61
CA THR A 99 -6.74 -4.31 -0.50
C THR A 99 -5.76 -5.25 0.17
N PHE A 100 -6.03 -5.63 1.42
CA PHE A 100 -5.27 -6.64 2.13
C PHE A 100 -6.19 -7.52 2.95
N GLY A 101 -5.69 -8.73 3.25
CA GLY A 101 -6.21 -9.62 4.27
C GLY A 101 -5.04 -10.10 5.13
N ALA A 102 -5.30 -10.30 6.41
CA ALA A 102 -4.35 -10.78 7.39
C ALA A 102 -5.05 -11.70 8.38
N GLU A 103 -4.30 -12.66 8.89
CA GLU A 103 -4.69 -13.56 9.97
C GLU A 103 -3.71 -13.35 11.12
N LYS A 104 -4.21 -13.41 12.35
CA LYS A 104 -3.41 -13.30 13.55
C LYS A 104 -2.52 -14.54 13.68
N ASP A 105 -1.21 -14.33 13.79
CA ASP A 105 -0.27 -15.41 14.13
C ASP A 105 -0.55 -15.92 15.56
N GLU A 106 -0.44 -17.25 15.75
CA GLU A 106 -0.69 -17.97 17.02
C GLU A 106 0.29 -17.61 18.14
#